data_AF-A0A4U5QWH2-F1
#
_entry.id   AF-A0A4U5QWH2-F1
#
_cell.length_a   1.000
_cell.length_b   1.000
_cell.length_c   1.000
_cell.angle_alpha   90.00
_cell.angle_beta   90.00
_cell.angle_gamma   90.00
#
_symmetry.space_group_name_H-M   'P 1'
#
loop_
_entity.id
_entity.type
_entity.pdbx_description
1 polymer ?
#
loop_
_entity_poly.entity_id
_entity_poly.type
_entity_poly.pdbx_seq_one_letter_code
_entity_poly.pdbx_strand_id
1 'polypeptide(L)'
;MEMEGVSNGGMLYHEVQEAELCAVHCVNTVLQGPFFSEFDLAALASDLDSKERQMMQEGNFITSSVGDYLSAESHNVSLGGDFSIQVLQKALEVWDLQVIAFDSPVAEHAQIDPDLGNAFICHLHDHWFCIRKVNGEWYNFDSLYAAPQHLSKFYLAACMDSLKDSGWSIFLVIGNFPKEFPIASSEAPNGYGQWLSPEDAEKITKSCNTTESPQTIDPTQRAYQETLLKKEDQNLKAASAASKMESSQNRA
;
A
#
# COMPACT_ATOMS: atom_id res chain seq x y z
N MET A 1 17.80 6.08 25.05
CA MET A 1 17.71 5.27 23.82
C MET A 1 16.69 4.19 24.11
N GLU A 2 15.43 4.48 23.82
CA GLU A 2 14.38 3.46 23.84
C GLU A 2 14.68 2.55 22.64
N MET A 3 14.97 1.27 22.90
CA MET A 3 14.87 0.29 21.83
C MET A 3 13.39 0.23 21.48
N GLU A 4 13.00 0.83 20.37
CA GLU A 4 11.70 0.52 19.76
C GLU A 4 11.69 -1.00 19.57
N GLY A 5 10.89 -1.69 20.38
CA GLY A 5 10.75 -3.13 20.30
C GLY A 5 10.36 -3.50 18.87
N VAL A 6 11.02 -4.53 18.33
CA VAL A 6 10.76 -5.00 16.98
C VAL A 6 9.31 -5.47 16.89
N SER A 7 8.46 -4.72 16.19
CA SER A 7 7.06 -5.08 15.95
C SER A 7 6.98 -6.50 15.39
N ASN A 8 6.23 -7.40 16.05
CA ASN A 8 6.04 -8.79 15.63
C ASN A 8 7.34 -9.57 15.33
N GLY A 9 8.45 -9.24 16.01
CA GLY A 9 9.74 -9.89 15.77
C GLY A 9 10.34 -9.62 14.38
N GLY A 10 9.82 -8.63 13.66
CA GLY A 10 10.31 -8.21 12.34
C GLY A 10 9.68 -8.98 11.19
N MET A 11 8.63 -9.75 11.48
CA MET A 11 7.85 -10.48 10.49
C MET A 11 6.97 -9.50 9.70
N LEU A 12 6.84 -9.78 8.41
CA LEU A 12 6.05 -9.02 7.46
C LEU A 12 4.72 -9.74 7.27
N TYR A 13 3.62 -9.08 7.61
CA TYR A 13 2.29 -9.56 7.27
C TYR A 13 1.97 -9.17 5.83
N HIS A 14 1.61 -10.16 5.01
CA HIS A 14 1.26 -9.97 3.61
C HIS A 14 0.01 -10.78 3.26
N GLU A 15 -0.96 -10.13 2.60
CA GLU A 15 -2.12 -10.80 2.04
C GLU A 15 -2.00 -10.84 0.52
N VAL A 16 -1.98 -12.05 -0.06
CA VAL A 16 -2.02 -12.21 -1.51
C VAL A 16 -3.48 -12.18 -1.92
N GLN A 17 -3.79 -11.33 -2.89
CA GLN A 17 -5.15 -11.11 -3.32
C GLN A 17 -5.69 -12.30 -4.13
N GLU A 18 -6.86 -12.77 -3.73
CA GLU A 18 -7.72 -13.63 -4.53
C GLU A 18 -9.04 -12.87 -4.77
N ALA A 19 -9.42 -12.62 -6.03
CA ALA A 19 -10.52 -11.72 -6.44
C ALA A 19 -10.25 -10.21 -6.26
N GLU A 20 -11.18 -9.31 -6.59
CA GLU A 20 -10.99 -7.84 -6.63
C GLU A 20 -11.01 -7.16 -5.23
N LEU A 21 -10.41 -7.79 -4.21
CA LEU A 21 -10.42 -7.35 -2.80
C LEU A 21 -9.17 -6.57 -2.36
N CYS A 22 -8.50 -5.89 -3.30
CA CYS A 22 -7.24 -5.15 -3.08
C CYS A 22 -7.32 -4.17 -1.88
N ALA A 23 -8.47 -3.54 -1.67
CA ALA A 23 -8.70 -2.58 -0.61
C ALA A 23 -8.61 -3.22 0.80
N VAL A 24 -9.14 -4.44 0.96
CA VAL A 24 -9.06 -5.22 2.22
C VAL A 24 -7.60 -5.51 2.56
N HIS A 25 -6.87 -6.05 1.58
CA HIS A 25 -5.47 -6.42 1.72
C HIS A 25 -4.58 -5.22 1.99
N CYS A 26 -4.87 -4.09 1.34
CA CYS A 26 -4.21 -2.82 1.56
C CYS A 26 -4.35 -2.37 3.03
N VAL A 27 -5.57 -2.29 3.58
CA VAL A 27 -5.81 -1.85 4.97
C VAL A 27 -5.17 -2.81 5.98
N ASN A 28 -5.33 -4.12 5.78
CA ASN A 28 -4.73 -5.12 6.68
C ASN A 28 -3.21 -5.03 6.70
N THR A 29 -2.60 -4.74 5.55
CA THR A 29 -1.16 -4.55 5.47
C THR A 29 -0.70 -3.22 6.09
N VAL A 30 -1.47 -2.14 5.89
CA VAL A 30 -1.28 -0.85 6.58
C VAL A 30 -1.34 -1.01 8.10
N LEU A 31 -2.02 -2.05 8.61
CA LEU A 31 -2.09 -2.39 10.03
C LEU A 31 -1.15 -3.54 10.45
N GLN A 32 -0.56 -4.26 9.48
CA GLN A 32 0.30 -5.44 9.69
C GLN A 32 -0.46 -6.53 10.48
N GLY A 33 -1.65 -6.87 10.00
CA GLY A 33 -2.45 -8.00 10.49
C GLY A 33 -3.84 -8.09 9.84
N PRO A 34 -4.54 -9.24 9.95
CA PRO A 34 -5.89 -9.46 9.43
C PRO A 34 -6.94 -8.79 10.33
N PHE A 35 -7.02 -7.47 10.30
CA PHE A 35 -7.95 -6.72 11.15
C PHE A 35 -9.32 -6.52 10.52
N PHE A 36 -9.39 -6.51 9.20
CA PHE A 36 -10.60 -6.30 8.41
C PHE A 36 -10.84 -7.47 7.45
N SER A 37 -12.10 -7.84 7.31
CA SER A 37 -12.60 -8.68 6.24
C SER A 37 -13.34 -7.85 5.19
N GLU A 38 -13.66 -8.47 4.05
CA GLU A 38 -14.55 -7.88 3.04
C GLU A 38 -15.88 -7.42 3.66
N PHE A 39 -16.46 -8.23 4.56
CA PHE A 39 -17.72 -7.90 5.21
C PHE A 39 -17.62 -6.64 6.10
N ASP A 40 -16.48 -6.45 6.77
CA ASP A 40 -16.26 -5.27 7.62
C ASP A 40 -16.18 -3.99 6.79
N LEU A 41 -15.43 -4.02 5.68
CA LEU A 41 -15.31 -2.89 4.76
C LEU A 41 -16.64 -2.60 4.04
N ALA A 42 -17.38 -3.63 3.64
CA ALA A 42 -18.72 -3.47 3.07
C ALA A 42 -19.71 -2.86 4.06
N ALA A 43 -19.63 -3.23 5.34
CA ALA A 43 -20.47 -2.63 6.39
C ALA A 43 -20.12 -1.16 6.61
N LEU A 44 -18.82 -0.80 6.62
CA LEU A 44 -18.38 0.60 6.70
C LEU A 44 -18.88 1.42 5.51
N ALA A 45 -18.79 0.89 4.30
CA ALA A 45 -19.28 1.57 3.11
C ALA A 45 -20.80 1.78 3.14
N SER A 46 -21.56 0.78 3.59
CA SER A 46 -23.02 0.89 3.75
C SER A 46 -23.43 1.94 4.79
N ASP A 47 -22.68 2.05 5.90
CA ASP A 47 -22.88 3.08 6.92
C ASP A 47 -22.58 4.48 6.37
N LEU A 48 -21.51 4.63 5.57
CA LEU A 48 -21.19 5.89 4.89
C LEU A 48 -22.30 6.30 3.91
N ASP A 49 -22.73 5.39 3.03
CA ASP A 49 -23.83 5.65 2.11
C ASP A 49 -25.10 6.09 2.84
N SER A 50 -25.40 5.48 4.00
CA SER A 50 -26.58 5.79 4.80
C SER A 50 -26.48 7.18 5.44
N LYS A 51 -25.30 7.57 5.92
CA LYS A 51 -25.04 8.90 6.47
C LYS A 51 -25.09 9.98 5.39
N GLU A 52 -24.53 9.73 4.21
CA GLU A 52 -24.60 10.64 3.06
C GLU A 52 -26.05 10.89 2.65
N ARG A 53 -26.87 9.82 2.54
CA ARG A 53 -28.31 9.93 2.26
C ARG A 53 -29.04 10.72 3.33
N GLN A 54 -28.75 10.49 4.61
CA GLN A 54 -29.37 11.22 5.71
C GLN A 54 -29.04 12.72 5.65
N MET A 55 -27.77 13.07 5.46
CA MET A 55 -27.35 14.48 5.36
C MET A 55 -28.02 15.20 4.18
N MET A 56 -28.21 14.51 3.06
CA MET A 56 -28.92 15.07 1.89
C MET A 56 -30.42 15.30 2.17
N GLN A 57 -31.06 14.41 2.92
CA GLN A 57 -32.47 14.56 3.33
C GLN A 57 -32.66 15.71 4.33
N GLU A 58 -31.72 15.91 5.24
CA GLU A 58 -31.74 17.00 6.23
C GLU A 58 -31.40 18.37 5.61
N GLY A 59 -30.58 18.39 4.56
CA GLY A 59 -30.11 19.61 3.89
C GLY A 59 -31.15 20.31 2.98
N ASN A 60 -32.36 19.75 2.81
CA ASN A 60 -33.44 20.32 2.00
C ASN A 60 -33.04 20.63 0.52
N PHE A 61 -31.98 20.00 0.01
CA PHE A 61 -31.50 20.18 -1.36
C PHE A 61 -32.47 19.50 -2.35
N ILE A 62 -33.43 20.26 -2.87
CA ILE A 62 -34.26 19.83 -4.00
C ILE A 62 -33.57 20.31 -5.28
N THR A 63 -32.58 19.56 -5.74
CA THR A 63 -32.01 19.71 -7.09
C THR A 63 -32.20 18.41 -7.87
N SER A 64 -32.29 18.49 -9.19
CA SER A 64 -32.53 17.35 -10.09
C SER A 64 -31.47 16.23 -10.05
N SER A 65 -30.38 16.41 -9.29
CA SER A 65 -29.33 15.42 -8.99
C SER A 65 -29.68 14.48 -7.84
N VAL A 66 -30.76 14.72 -7.09
CA VAL A 66 -31.23 13.87 -5.98
C VAL A 66 -31.65 12.48 -6.46
N GLY A 67 -32.09 12.33 -7.71
CA GLY A 67 -32.54 11.03 -8.25
C GLY A 67 -31.43 9.98 -8.34
N ASP A 68 -30.18 10.41 -8.52
CA ASP A 68 -29.01 9.52 -8.65
C ASP A 68 -28.45 9.13 -7.27
N TYR A 69 -28.43 10.08 -6.33
CA TYR A 69 -28.01 9.87 -4.93
C TYR A 69 -29.04 9.14 -4.06
N LEU A 70 -30.32 9.15 -4.48
CA LEU A 70 -31.39 8.33 -3.89
C LEU A 70 -31.51 6.95 -4.56
N SER A 71 -30.68 6.65 -5.57
CA SER A 71 -30.60 5.29 -6.09
C SER A 71 -30.16 4.35 -4.97
N ALA A 72 -30.59 3.09 -5.03
CA ALA A 72 -30.19 2.07 -4.07
C ALA A 72 -28.75 1.57 -4.31
N GLU A 73 -28.04 2.15 -5.29
CA GLU A 73 -26.68 1.77 -5.64
C GLU A 73 -25.70 2.42 -4.66
N SER A 74 -24.70 1.65 -4.21
CA SER A 74 -23.66 2.14 -3.31
C SER A 74 -22.71 3.05 -4.08
N HIS A 75 -22.33 4.19 -3.49
CA HIS A 75 -21.28 5.05 -4.04
C HIS A 75 -19.91 4.73 -3.45
N ASN A 76 -19.89 4.00 -2.33
CA ASN A 76 -18.68 3.67 -1.58
C ASN A 76 -18.12 2.28 -1.89
N VAL A 77 -18.87 1.41 -2.57
CA VAL A 77 -18.41 0.11 -3.10
C VAL A 77 -18.91 -0.07 -4.54
N SER A 78 -18.00 -0.42 -5.45
CA SER A 78 -18.34 -0.76 -6.84
C SER A 78 -18.83 -2.21 -6.96
N LEU A 79 -19.51 -2.52 -8.08
CA LEU A 79 -19.90 -3.91 -8.39
C LEU A 79 -18.68 -4.84 -8.59
N GLY A 80 -17.51 -4.27 -8.91
CA GLY A 80 -16.23 -4.97 -9.00
C GLY A 80 -15.47 -5.01 -7.67
N GLY A 81 -16.09 -4.68 -6.53
CA GLY A 81 -15.44 -4.79 -5.22
C GLY A 81 -14.41 -3.71 -4.91
N ASP A 82 -14.30 -2.66 -5.75
CA ASP A 82 -13.47 -1.50 -5.43
C ASP A 82 -14.15 -0.62 -4.37
N PHE A 83 -13.37 -0.18 -3.39
CA PHE A 83 -13.84 0.61 -2.26
C PHE A 83 -13.36 2.06 -2.39
N SER A 84 -14.21 3.01 -2.02
CA SER A 84 -13.81 4.41 -2.01
C SER A 84 -12.73 4.67 -0.94
N ILE A 85 -11.89 5.69 -1.16
CA ILE A 85 -10.91 6.14 -0.17
C ILE A 85 -11.55 6.49 1.19
N GLN A 86 -12.82 6.92 1.20
CA GLN A 86 -13.53 7.29 2.42
C GLN A 86 -13.77 6.06 3.32
N VAL A 87 -14.01 4.90 2.72
CA VAL A 87 -14.11 3.63 3.46
C VAL A 87 -12.79 3.31 4.15
N LEU A 88 -11.67 3.44 3.42
CA LEU A 88 -10.32 3.19 3.95
C LEU A 88 -9.96 4.19 5.06
N GLN A 89 -10.31 5.46 4.87
CA GLN A 89 -10.19 6.51 5.88
C GLN A 89 -10.94 6.12 7.16
N LYS A 90 -12.20 5.67 7.05
CA LYS A 90 -13.01 5.28 8.20
C LYS A 90 -12.47 4.04 8.90
N ALA A 91 -11.99 3.06 8.15
CA ALA A 91 -11.38 1.86 8.71
C ALA A 91 -10.12 2.19 9.54
N LEU A 92 -9.26 3.04 9.00
CA LEU A 92 -8.00 3.43 9.66
C LEU A 92 -8.21 4.44 10.80
N GLU A 93 -9.25 5.26 10.76
CA GLU A 93 -9.61 6.19 11.84
C GLU A 93 -9.86 5.47 13.17
N VAL A 94 -10.42 4.24 13.15
CA VAL A 94 -10.64 3.41 14.34
C VAL A 94 -9.32 3.08 15.07
N TRP A 95 -8.19 3.17 14.37
CA TRP A 95 -6.84 2.89 14.86
C TRP A 95 -6.03 4.15 15.17
N ASP A 96 -6.68 5.30 15.32
CA ASP A 96 -6.02 6.61 15.47
C ASP A 96 -5.05 6.92 14.32
N LEU A 97 -5.34 6.40 13.12
CA LEU A 97 -4.61 6.68 11.89
C LEU A 97 -5.40 7.65 11.02
N GLN A 98 -4.69 8.57 10.39
CA GLN A 98 -5.24 9.55 9.46
C GLN A 98 -4.65 9.32 8.08
N VAL A 99 -5.51 9.31 7.07
CA VAL A 99 -5.13 9.16 5.66
C VAL A 99 -5.27 10.51 4.98
N ILE A 100 -4.15 11.06 4.55
CA ILE A 100 -4.04 12.43 4.03
C ILE A 100 -3.56 12.35 2.58
N ALA A 101 -4.22 13.08 1.68
CA ALA A 101 -3.79 13.18 0.29
C ALA A 101 -2.34 13.69 0.21
N PHE A 102 -1.52 13.05 -0.62
CA PHE A 102 -0.08 13.31 -0.62
C PHE A 102 0.29 14.71 -1.10
N ASP A 103 -0.58 15.37 -1.85
CA ASP A 103 -0.46 16.77 -2.32
C ASP A 103 -0.82 17.81 -1.25
N SER A 104 -1.39 17.40 -0.12
CA SER A 104 -1.74 18.28 1.00
C SER A 104 -0.50 18.91 1.64
N PRO A 105 -0.57 20.17 2.14
CA PRO A 105 0.52 20.80 2.87
C PRO A 105 0.95 20.03 4.12
N VAL A 106 0.05 19.24 4.71
CA VAL A 106 0.38 18.41 5.88
C VAL A 106 1.40 17.31 5.52
N ALA A 107 1.39 16.85 4.27
CA ALA A 107 2.30 15.83 3.76
C ALA A 107 3.62 16.40 3.19
N GLU A 108 3.84 17.72 3.21
CA GLU A 108 4.99 18.39 2.58
C GLU A 108 6.34 17.77 2.99
N HIS A 109 6.51 17.45 4.28
CA HIS A 109 7.74 16.81 4.78
C HIS A 109 7.98 15.44 4.13
N ALA A 110 6.92 14.63 3.98
CA ALA A 110 6.99 13.33 3.33
C ALA A 110 7.11 13.42 1.80
N GLN A 111 6.73 14.57 1.20
CA GLN A 111 7.00 14.83 -0.21
C GLN A 111 8.48 15.12 -0.47
N ILE A 112 9.15 15.80 0.46
CA ILE A 112 10.59 16.12 0.37
C ILE A 112 11.44 14.90 0.71
N ASP A 113 11.12 14.23 1.83
CA ASP A 113 11.77 13.02 2.28
C ASP A 113 10.73 11.95 2.66
N PRO A 114 10.43 11.02 1.74
CA PRO A 114 9.48 9.94 1.98
C PRO A 114 9.84 9.04 3.18
N ASP A 115 11.11 9.00 3.62
CA ASP A 115 11.53 8.19 4.77
C ASP A 115 11.02 8.73 6.11
N LEU A 116 10.56 9.98 6.15
CA LEU A 116 9.90 10.60 7.32
C LEU A 116 8.46 10.07 7.53
N GLY A 117 7.87 9.44 6.50
CA GLY A 117 6.58 8.77 6.61
C GLY A 117 6.68 7.38 7.23
N ASN A 118 5.52 6.75 7.48
CA ASN A 118 5.44 5.38 7.97
C ASN A 118 4.70 4.45 7.00
N ALA A 119 3.69 4.95 6.29
CA ALA A 119 3.01 4.20 5.24
C ALA A 119 2.39 5.14 4.21
N PHE A 120 2.29 4.63 2.98
CA PHE A 120 1.60 5.24 1.86
C PHE A 120 0.58 4.26 1.31
N ILE A 121 -0.60 4.76 0.97
CA ILE A 121 -1.64 4.04 0.25
C ILE A 121 -1.66 4.61 -1.17
N CYS A 122 -1.62 3.75 -2.17
CA CYS A 122 -1.60 4.13 -3.58
C CYS A 122 -2.82 3.55 -4.29
N HIS A 123 -3.42 4.33 -5.18
CA HIS A 123 -4.58 3.94 -5.97
C HIS A 123 -4.49 4.37 -7.43
N LEU A 124 -4.77 3.44 -8.35
CA LEU A 124 -4.94 3.69 -9.78
C LEU A 124 -5.80 2.59 -10.40
N HIS A 125 -6.78 2.97 -11.23
CA HIS A 125 -7.65 2.05 -11.99
C HIS A 125 -8.18 0.85 -11.16
N ASP A 126 -8.90 1.13 -10.07
CA ASP A 126 -9.55 0.13 -9.21
C ASP A 126 -8.57 -0.82 -8.47
N HIS A 127 -7.30 -0.41 -8.34
CA HIS A 127 -6.29 -1.16 -7.60
C HIS A 127 -5.70 -0.35 -6.45
N TRP A 128 -5.78 -0.92 -5.24
CA TRP A 128 -5.19 -0.38 -4.02
C TRP A 128 -3.97 -1.19 -3.60
N PHE A 129 -2.88 -0.51 -3.25
CA PHE A 129 -1.77 -1.15 -2.57
C PHE A 129 -1.12 -0.24 -1.52
N CYS A 130 -0.32 -0.86 -0.65
CA CYS A 130 0.38 -0.17 0.42
C CYS A 130 1.90 -0.25 0.27
N ILE A 131 2.58 0.88 0.48
CA ILE A 131 4.02 0.93 0.75
C ILE A 131 4.18 1.25 2.23
N ARG A 132 4.78 0.35 3.01
CA ARG A 132 4.88 0.52 4.47
C ARG A 132 6.28 0.28 4.98
N LYS A 133 6.66 1.10 5.97
CA LYS A 133 7.85 0.93 6.78
C LYS A 133 7.57 -0.09 7.88
N VAL A 134 8.34 -1.17 7.92
CA VAL A 134 8.29 -2.20 8.95
C VAL A 134 9.70 -2.40 9.48
N ASN A 135 9.89 -2.24 10.79
CA ASN A 135 11.19 -2.36 11.44
C ASN A 135 12.30 -1.49 10.81
N GLY A 136 11.96 -0.26 10.39
CA GLY A 136 12.90 0.70 9.81
C GLY A 136 13.16 0.57 8.31
N GLU A 137 12.71 -0.52 7.68
CA GLU A 137 12.88 -0.81 6.26
C GLU A 137 11.54 -0.67 5.51
N TRP A 138 11.60 -0.31 4.24
CA TRP A 138 10.40 -0.10 3.41
C TRP A 138 10.10 -1.32 2.56
N TYR A 139 8.80 -1.61 2.41
CA TYR A 139 8.32 -2.70 1.59
C TYR A 139 7.10 -2.26 0.78
N ASN A 140 7.04 -2.71 -0.47
CA ASN A 140 5.84 -2.68 -1.29
C ASN A 140 5.02 -3.94 -1.00
N PHE A 141 3.81 -3.75 -0.49
CA PHE A 141 2.85 -4.80 -0.18
C PHE A 141 1.70 -4.81 -1.18
N ASP A 142 2.04 -4.73 -2.46
CA ASP A 142 1.07 -4.99 -3.52
C ASP A 142 0.56 -6.42 -3.39
N SER A 143 -0.74 -6.56 -3.19
CA SER A 143 -1.39 -7.84 -2.96
C SER A 143 -1.36 -8.75 -4.19
N LEU A 144 -1.02 -8.21 -5.37
CA LEU A 144 -0.75 -8.99 -6.57
C LEU A 144 0.61 -9.71 -6.54
N TYR A 145 1.50 -9.35 -5.61
CA TYR A 145 2.77 -10.02 -5.44
C TYR A 145 2.65 -11.21 -4.50
N ALA A 146 3.43 -12.26 -4.78
CA ALA A 146 3.50 -13.44 -3.91
C ALA A 146 4.11 -13.14 -2.53
N ALA A 147 4.92 -12.08 -2.43
CA ALA A 147 5.53 -11.62 -1.20
C ALA A 147 5.87 -10.11 -1.27
N PRO A 148 6.03 -9.43 -0.13
CA PRO A 148 6.40 -8.01 -0.09
C PRO A 148 7.76 -7.78 -0.74
N GLN A 149 7.85 -6.73 -1.56
CA GLN A 149 9.10 -6.34 -2.19
C GLN A 149 9.82 -5.30 -1.35
N HIS A 150 11.06 -5.59 -0.94
CA HIS A 150 11.90 -4.62 -0.24
C HIS A 150 12.21 -3.40 -1.13
N LEU A 151 12.09 -2.21 -0.54
CA LEU A 151 12.42 -0.94 -1.17
C LEU A 151 13.50 -0.26 -0.34
N SER A 152 14.68 -0.06 -0.92
CA SER A 152 15.70 0.76 -0.25
C SER A 152 15.24 2.22 -0.17
N LYS A 153 15.76 2.99 0.80
CA LYS A 153 15.45 4.42 0.95
C LYS A 153 15.70 5.24 -0.31
N PHE A 154 16.79 4.96 -1.02
CA PHE A 154 17.11 5.60 -2.29
C PHE A 154 16.10 5.27 -3.37
N TYR A 155 15.55 4.05 -3.32
CA TYR A 155 14.58 3.60 -4.29
C TYR A 155 13.17 4.14 -3.98
N LEU A 156 12.83 4.31 -2.70
CA LEU A 156 11.54 4.84 -2.27
C LEU A 156 11.22 6.18 -2.93
N ALA A 157 12.13 7.16 -2.90
CA ALA A 157 11.89 8.45 -3.53
C ALA A 157 11.61 8.32 -5.04
N ALA A 158 12.41 7.51 -5.75
CA ALA A 158 12.22 7.27 -7.17
C ALA A 158 10.91 6.53 -7.49
N CYS A 159 10.48 5.61 -6.62
CA CYS A 159 9.19 4.95 -6.67
C CYS A 159 8.05 5.97 -6.56
N MET A 160 8.08 6.81 -5.52
CA MET A 160 7.05 7.82 -5.27
C MET A 160 6.92 8.81 -6.43
N ASP A 161 8.05 9.23 -7.02
CA ASP A 161 8.04 10.10 -8.20
C ASP A 161 7.43 9.39 -9.42
N SER A 162 7.78 8.12 -9.65
CA SER A 162 7.23 7.34 -10.76
C SER A 162 5.73 7.12 -10.64
N LEU A 163 5.23 6.92 -9.41
CA LEU A 163 3.80 6.80 -9.11
C LEU A 163 3.08 8.11 -9.40
N LYS A 164 3.61 9.26 -8.95
CA LYS A 164 3.07 10.58 -9.28
C LYS A 164 3.01 10.83 -10.79
N ASP A 165 4.11 10.57 -11.48
CA ASP A 165 4.22 10.80 -12.93
C ASP A 165 3.27 9.92 -13.74
N SER A 166 2.96 8.73 -13.21
CA SER A 166 2.01 7.79 -13.82
C SER A 166 0.54 8.07 -13.46
N GLY A 167 0.28 9.11 -12.67
CA GLY A 167 -1.07 9.55 -12.30
C GLY A 167 -1.70 8.81 -11.13
N TRP A 168 -0.91 8.13 -10.29
CA TRP A 168 -1.43 7.46 -9.09
C TRP A 168 -1.91 8.49 -8.07
N SER A 169 -3.05 8.18 -7.45
CA SER A 169 -3.48 8.87 -6.23
C SER A 169 -2.72 8.29 -5.05
N ILE A 170 -1.92 9.12 -4.38
CA ILE A 170 -1.09 8.71 -3.25
C ILE A 170 -1.64 9.37 -1.99
N PHE A 171 -1.72 8.60 -0.91
CA PHE A 171 -2.15 9.06 0.40
C PHE A 171 -1.12 8.68 1.45
N LEU A 172 -0.70 9.66 2.26
CA LEU A 172 0.15 9.45 3.41
C LEU A 172 -0.71 9.01 4.60
N VAL A 173 -0.28 7.95 5.28
CA VAL A 173 -0.90 7.48 6.53
C VAL A 173 -0.04 7.92 7.71
N ILE A 174 -0.62 8.71 8.62
CA ILE A 174 0.03 9.18 9.85
C ILE A 174 -0.75 8.74 11.08
N GLY A 175 -0.06 8.57 12.21
CA GLY A 175 -0.68 8.22 13.49
C GLY A 175 0.04 7.07 14.20
N ASN A 176 -0.68 6.40 15.09
CA ASN A 176 -0.13 5.34 15.94
C ASN A 176 -0.38 3.96 15.34
N PHE A 177 0.58 3.45 14.57
CA PHE A 177 0.47 2.13 13.97
C PHE A 177 0.47 1.02 15.04
N PRO A 178 -0.32 -0.05 14.86
CA PRO A 178 -0.23 -1.24 15.70
C PRO A 178 1.20 -1.80 15.69
N LYS A 179 1.74 -2.06 16.89
CA LYS A 179 3.10 -2.58 17.07
C LYS A 179 3.12 -4.10 17.21
N GLU A 180 2.06 -4.70 17.75
CA GLU A 180 2.01 -6.12 18.03
C GLU A 180 0.67 -6.70 17.57
N PHE A 181 0.75 -7.80 16.84
CA PHE A 181 -0.35 -8.70 16.55
C PHE A 181 0.05 -10.08 17.10
N PRO A 182 -0.78 -10.73 17.94
CA PRO A 182 -0.47 -12.06 18.43
C PRO A 182 -0.40 -13.02 17.24
N ILE A 183 0.81 -13.45 16.87
CA ILE A 183 1.05 -14.49 15.85
C ILE A 183 0.67 -15.85 16.46
N ALA A 184 -0.60 -16.00 16.85
CA ALA A 184 -1.14 -17.25 17.33
C ALA A 184 -1.68 -18.01 16.12
N SER A 185 -0.99 -19.10 15.75
CA SER A 185 -1.20 -19.95 14.58
C SER A 185 -0.82 -19.32 13.23
N SER A 186 -0.10 -20.09 12.43
CA SER A 186 0.49 -19.76 11.12
C SER A 186 -0.49 -19.42 10.00
N GLU A 187 -1.76 -19.19 10.31
CA GLU A 187 -2.83 -18.98 9.34
C GLU A 187 -3.63 -17.76 9.80
N ALA A 188 -3.64 -16.71 8.99
CA ALA A 188 -4.58 -15.61 9.22
C ALA A 188 -6.01 -16.18 9.21
N PRO A 189 -6.93 -15.73 10.09
CA PRO A 189 -8.29 -16.27 10.18
C PRO A 189 -9.07 -16.22 8.86
N ASN A 190 -8.67 -15.32 7.96
CA ASN A 190 -9.26 -15.08 6.66
C ASN A 190 -8.66 -15.96 5.54
N GLY A 191 -7.57 -16.70 5.78
CA GLY A 191 -6.93 -17.59 4.80
C GLY A 191 -6.05 -16.89 3.75
N TYR A 192 -6.07 -15.55 3.67
CA TYR A 192 -5.31 -14.79 2.67
C TYR A 192 -3.92 -14.34 3.18
N GLY A 193 -3.77 -14.22 4.50
CA GLY A 193 -2.59 -13.67 5.13
C GLY A 193 -1.52 -14.69 5.47
N GLN A 194 -0.28 -14.33 5.18
CA GLN A 194 0.93 -15.04 5.58
C GLN A 194 1.89 -14.11 6.31
N TRP A 195 2.66 -14.69 7.23
CA TRP A 195 3.76 -14.01 7.91
C TRP A 195 5.08 -14.47 7.30
N LEU A 196 5.82 -13.52 6.73
CA LEU A 196 7.08 -13.78 6.06
C LEU A 196 8.22 -13.11 6.81
N SER A 197 9.36 -13.80 6.93
CA SER A 197 10.59 -13.11 7.27
C SER A 197 11.05 -12.24 6.09
N PRO A 198 11.77 -11.12 6.32
CA PRO A 198 12.32 -10.33 5.22
C PRO A 198 13.19 -11.15 4.26
N GLU A 199 13.94 -12.13 4.77
CA GLU A 199 14.77 -13.02 3.95
C GLU A 199 13.93 -13.94 3.06
N ASP A 200 12.81 -14.46 3.57
CA ASP A 200 11.93 -15.33 2.79
C ASP A 200 11.14 -14.54 1.75
N ALA A 201 10.68 -13.33 2.08
CA ALA A 201 10.08 -12.42 1.12
C ALA A 201 11.04 -12.10 -0.03
N GLU A 202 12.32 -11.84 0.27
CA GLU A 202 13.34 -11.60 -0.76
C GLU A 202 13.61 -12.84 -1.62
N LYS A 203 13.63 -14.05 -1.04
CA LYS A 203 13.79 -15.29 -1.81
C LYS A 203 12.59 -15.53 -2.75
N ILE A 204 11.37 -15.32 -2.26
CA ILE A 204 10.14 -15.51 -3.04
C ILE A 204 10.12 -14.53 -4.21
N THR A 205 10.31 -13.24 -3.96
CA THR A 205 10.31 -12.21 -5.02
C THR A 205 11.38 -12.46 -6.09
N LYS A 206 12.60 -12.86 -5.71
CA LYS A 206 13.65 -13.24 -6.67
C LYS A 206 13.30 -14.49 -7.49
N SER A 207 12.64 -15.47 -6.87
CA SER A 207 12.24 -16.69 -7.57
C SER A 207 11.15 -16.43 -8.60
N CYS A 208 10.11 -15.66 -8.27
CA CYS A 208 9.02 -15.31 -9.19
C CYS A 208 9.51 -14.52 -10.41
N ASN A 209 10.41 -13.55 -10.22
CA ASN A 209 11.02 -12.77 -11.29
C ASN A 209 11.81 -13.63 -12.30
N THR A 210 12.23 -14.85 -11.94
CA THR A 210 12.98 -15.77 -12.82
C THR A 210 12.05 -16.69 -13.63
N THR A 211 10.79 -16.85 -13.19
CA THR A 211 9.84 -17.83 -13.76
C THR A 211 8.62 -17.20 -14.46
N GLU A 212 8.37 -15.90 -14.32
CA GLU A 212 7.14 -15.30 -14.87
C GLU A 212 7.23 -14.92 -16.35
N SER A 213 6.50 -15.70 -17.16
CA SER A 213 5.99 -15.31 -18.48
C SER A 213 4.86 -14.26 -18.36
N PRO A 214 4.67 -13.37 -19.35
CA PRO A 214 4.19 -12.00 -19.08
C PRO A 214 2.67 -11.77 -19.10
N GLN A 215 1.84 -12.72 -18.65
CA GLN A 215 0.42 -12.74 -19.04
C GLN A 215 -0.62 -12.27 -18.00
N THR A 216 -0.24 -11.89 -16.78
CA THR A 216 -1.23 -11.53 -15.73
C THR A 216 -0.98 -10.21 -15.00
N ILE A 217 0.02 -9.43 -15.40
CA ILE A 217 0.34 -8.13 -14.79
C ILE A 217 -0.39 -7.03 -15.58
N ASP A 218 -1.10 -6.12 -14.90
CA ASP A 218 -1.63 -4.89 -15.51
C ASP A 218 -0.50 -4.21 -16.31
N PRO A 219 -0.72 -3.81 -17.59
CA PRO A 219 0.27 -3.11 -18.41
C PRO A 219 0.99 -1.96 -17.69
N THR A 220 0.29 -1.28 -16.77
CA THR A 220 0.78 -0.13 -16.01
C THR A 220 1.74 -0.55 -14.89
N GLN A 221 1.41 -1.62 -14.17
CA GLN A 221 2.31 -2.24 -13.18
C GLN A 221 3.50 -2.92 -13.86
N ARG A 222 3.31 -3.53 -15.03
CA ARG A 222 4.41 -4.10 -15.80
C ARG A 222 5.39 -3.02 -16.26
N ALA A 223 4.90 -1.88 -16.71
CA ALA A 223 5.75 -0.73 -17.05
C ALA A 223 6.48 -0.20 -15.81
N TYR A 224 5.81 -0.12 -14.67
CA TYR A 224 6.42 0.26 -13.39
C TYR A 224 7.52 -0.74 -12.96
N GLN A 225 7.23 -2.04 -12.99
CA GLN A 225 8.12 -3.13 -12.57
C GLN A 225 9.29 -3.32 -13.55
N GLU A 226 9.07 -3.15 -14.86
CA GLU A 226 10.16 -3.08 -15.84
C GLU A 226 11.03 -1.83 -15.64
N THR A 227 10.43 -0.68 -15.28
CA THR A 227 11.19 0.53 -14.95
C THR A 227 12.00 0.33 -13.67
N LEU A 228 11.41 -0.34 -12.68
CA LEU A 228 12.02 -0.70 -11.40
C LEU A 228 13.27 -1.55 -11.62
N LEU A 229 13.14 -2.65 -12.35
CA LEU A 229 14.23 -3.58 -12.66
C LEU A 229 15.31 -2.93 -13.55
N LYS A 230 14.93 -2.10 -14.53
CA LYS A 230 15.89 -1.38 -15.39
C LYS A 230 16.71 -0.36 -14.58
N LYS A 231 16.10 0.30 -13.59
CA LYS A 231 16.78 1.30 -12.74
C LYS A 231 17.70 0.64 -11.72
N GLU A 232 17.32 -0.53 -11.18
CA GLU A 232 18.20 -1.36 -10.33
C GLU A 232 19.45 -1.81 -11.09
N ASP A 233 19.30 -2.34 -12.31
CA ASP A 233 20.44 -2.77 -13.14
C ASP A 233 21.35 -1.59 -13.51
N GLN A 234 20.78 -0.41 -13.81
CA GLN A 234 21.55 0.81 -14.05
C GLN A 234 22.34 1.26 -12.81
N ASN A 235 21.72 1.22 -11.63
CA ASN A 235 22.37 1.62 -10.38
C ASN A 235 23.46 0.63 -9.95
N LEU A 236 23.22 -0.69 -10.11
CA LEU A 236 24.23 -1.73 -9.89
C LEU A 236 25.43 -1.56 -10.83
N LYS A 237 25.18 -1.21 -12.09
CA LYS A 237 26.22 -0.88 -13.07
C LYS A 237 26.98 0.39 -12.68
N ALA A 238 26.29 1.44 -12.23
CA ALA A 238 26.90 2.69 -11.80
C ALA A 238 27.79 2.50 -10.56
N ALA A 239 27.30 1.78 -9.54
CA ALA A 239 28.06 1.47 -8.33
C ALA A 239 29.30 0.61 -8.61
N SER A 240 29.16 -0.38 -9.50
CA SER A 240 30.28 -1.21 -9.97
C SER A 240 31.32 -0.41 -10.75
N ALA A 241 30.89 0.57 -11.55
CA ALA A 241 31.79 1.45 -12.29
C ALA A 241 32.53 2.43 -11.36
N ALA A 242 31.85 2.99 -10.36
CA ALA A 242 32.45 3.87 -9.35
C ALA A 242 33.54 3.16 -8.55
N SER A 243 33.26 1.94 -8.05
CA SER A 243 34.27 1.10 -7.36
C SER A 243 35.50 0.81 -8.22
N LYS A 244 35.32 0.55 -9.52
CA LYS A 244 36.45 0.31 -10.44
C LYS A 244 37.30 1.56 -10.66
N MET A 245 36.68 2.73 -10.78
CA MET A 245 37.40 4.00 -10.93
C MET A 245 38.20 4.35 -9.67
N GLU A 246 37.61 4.15 -8.48
CA GLU A 246 38.26 4.42 -7.20
C GLU A 246 39.44 3.46 -6.94
N SER A 247 39.32 2.19 -7.34
CA SER A 247 40.43 1.21 -7.28
C SER A 247 41.58 1.54 -8.23
N SER A 248 41.30 2.26 -9.32
CA SER A 248 42.30 2.68 -10.31
C SER A 248 43.02 3.96 -9.88
N GLN A 249 42.33 4.84 -9.15
CA GLN A 249 42.91 6.05 -8.56
C GLN A 249 43.77 5.75 -7.32
N ASN A 250 43.44 4.72 -6.54
CA ASN A 250 44.25 4.27 -5.39
C ASN A 250 45.47 3.41 -5.76
N ARG A 251 45.67 3.09 -7.05
CA ARG A 251 46.83 2.34 -7.56
C ARG A 251 47.81 3.18 -8.38
N ALA A 252 47.56 4.48 -8.53
CA ALA A 252 48.47 5.45 -9.13
C ALA A 252 49.18 6.27 -8.05
#